data_AF-A0A087GDA0-F1
#
_entry.id   AF-A0A087GDA0-F1
#
_cell.length_a   1.000
_cell.length_b   1.000
_cell.length_c   1.000
_cell.angle_alpha   90.00
_cell.angle_beta   90.00
_cell.angle_gamma   90.00
#
_symmetry.space_group_name_H-M   'P 1'
#
loop_
_entity.id
_entity.type
_entity.pdbx_description
1 polymer ?
#
loop_
_entity_poly.entity_id
_entity_poly.type
_entity_poly.pdbx_seq_one_letter_code
_entity_poly.pdbx_strand_id
1 'polypeptide(L)'
;MRSLTASESQQFSRSWLSPSRDFAFGFRKIQPNHGFTLSIWFDKIPDKTIVWHAQVNTTTGLFLDGSKVTLTANRGLVLTDPRGQELWRSSLPPSSVNVSRGSITDAGKFALLSEDSETELWSSFANPTDTLLPTQELNLIKL
;
A
#
# COMPACT_ATOMS: atom_id res chain seq x y z
N MET A 1 -2.21 16.98 2.10
CA MET A 1 -1.42 15.76 2.36
C MET A 1 -2.38 14.62 2.62
N ARG A 2 -2.44 13.59 1.77
CA ARG A 2 -3.36 12.45 1.93
C ARG A 2 -2.67 11.37 2.78
N SER A 3 -3.32 10.95 3.85
CA SER A 3 -2.83 9.89 4.74
C SER A 3 -3.96 8.96 5.14
N LEU A 4 -3.63 7.72 5.44
CA LEU A 4 -4.52 6.75 6.09
C LEU A 4 -3.95 6.39 7.47
N THR A 5 -4.81 6.03 8.40
CA THR A 5 -4.44 5.66 9.77
C THR A 5 -5.12 4.34 10.11
N ALA A 6 -4.35 3.40 10.65
CA ALA A 6 -4.86 2.18 11.24
C ALA A 6 -5.72 2.55 12.45
N SER A 7 -6.97 2.08 12.49
CA SER A 7 -7.91 2.46 13.54
C SER A 7 -8.86 1.32 13.86
N GLU A 8 -8.94 0.94 15.13
CA GLU A 8 -9.92 -0.04 15.63
C GLU A 8 -11.35 0.50 15.64
N SER A 9 -11.52 1.81 15.79
CA SER A 9 -12.83 2.47 15.93
C SER A 9 -13.57 2.68 14.59
N GLN A 10 -12.92 2.40 13.47
CA GLN A 10 -13.52 2.51 12.14
C GLN A 10 -14.04 1.14 11.69
N GLN A 11 -15.36 0.93 11.82
CA GLN A 11 -16.08 -0.22 11.22
C GLN A 11 -15.82 -0.36 9.71
N PHE A 12 -15.39 0.73 9.05
CA PHE A 12 -14.82 0.74 7.71
C PHE A 12 -13.52 1.54 7.75
N SER A 13 -12.38 0.85 7.79
CA SER A 13 -11.07 1.51 7.69
C SER A 13 -11.05 2.39 6.44
N ARG A 14 -10.77 3.69 6.61
CA ARG A 14 -10.69 4.63 5.48
C ARG A 14 -9.69 4.07 4.46
N SER A 15 -10.13 3.82 3.25
CA SER A 15 -9.36 3.18 2.19
C SER A 15 -9.43 4.00 0.90
N TRP A 16 -8.46 3.78 0.03
CA TRP A 16 -8.49 4.31 -1.34
C TRP A 16 -9.01 3.23 -2.27
N LEU A 17 -10.12 3.54 -2.92
CA LEU A 17 -10.83 2.60 -3.79
C LEU A 17 -10.39 2.77 -5.24
N SER A 18 -10.30 1.65 -5.95
CA SER A 18 -10.30 1.64 -7.42
C SER A 18 -11.60 2.24 -7.96
N PRO A 19 -11.59 2.82 -9.18
CA PRO A 19 -12.80 3.34 -9.83
C PRO A 19 -13.99 2.37 -9.80
N SER A 20 -13.78 1.09 -10.09
CA SER A 20 -14.80 0.04 -10.07
C SER A 20 -15.15 -0.43 -8.66
N ARG A 21 -14.30 -0.10 -7.67
CA ARG A 21 -14.33 -0.61 -6.29
C ARG A 21 -14.10 -2.12 -6.19
N ASP A 22 -13.52 -2.76 -7.20
CA ASP A 22 -13.12 -4.17 -7.09
C ASP A 22 -11.92 -4.33 -6.14
N PHE A 23 -11.05 -3.31 -6.10
CA PHE A 23 -9.90 -3.25 -5.22
C PHE A 23 -9.93 -2.03 -4.31
N ALA A 24 -9.31 -2.19 -3.14
CA ALA A 24 -9.07 -1.11 -2.20
C ALA A 24 -7.67 -1.21 -1.59
N PHE A 25 -7.08 -0.06 -1.27
CA PHE A 25 -5.79 0.09 -0.61
C PHE A 25 -5.97 0.76 0.76
N GLY A 26 -5.31 0.24 1.80
CA GLY A 26 -5.34 0.83 3.13
C GLY A 26 -4.94 -0.14 4.24
N PHE A 27 -5.31 0.18 5.47
CA PHE A 27 -5.04 -0.70 6.61
C PHE A 27 -6.11 -1.78 6.75
N ARG A 28 -5.67 -3.02 6.95
CA ARG A 28 -6.48 -4.21 7.19
C ARG A 28 -6.14 -4.79 8.55
N LYS A 29 -7.14 -4.95 9.42
CA LYS A 29 -6.95 -5.65 10.70
C LYS A 29 -6.83 -7.15 10.44
N ILE A 30 -5.78 -7.77 10.98
CA ILE A 30 -5.55 -9.22 10.93
C ILE A 30 -6.04 -9.84 12.23
N GLN A 31 -7.01 -10.74 12.11
CA GLN A 31 -7.51 -11.53 13.23
C GLN A 31 -6.73 -12.86 13.32
N PRO A 32 -6.52 -13.42 14.53
CA PRO A 32 -6.92 -12.89 15.84
C PRO A 32 -5.90 -11.91 16.45
N ASN A 33 -4.77 -11.65 15.80
CA ASN A 33 -3.59 -11.00 16.41
C ASN A 33 -3.73 -9.47 16.67
N HIS A 34 -4.91 -8.90 16.43
CA HIS A 34 -5.26 -7.47 16.64
C HIS A 34 -4.36 -6.43 15.94
N GLY A 35 -3.35 -6.83 15.18
CA GLY A 35 -2.49 -5.94 14.40
C GLY A 35 -3.07 -5.60 13.04
N PHE A 36 -2.48 -4.61 12.39
CA PHE A 36 -2.87 -4.14 11.06
C PHE A 36 -1.80 -4.47 10.04
N THR A 37 -2.20 -4.63 8.78
CA THR A 37 -1.30 -4.62 7.64
C THR A 37 -1.72 -3.53 6.67
N LEU A 38 -0.77 -2.97 5.94
CA LEU A 38 -1.02 -2.02 4.85
C LEU A 38 -1.11 -2.84 3.57
N SER A 39 -2.28 -2.88 2.96
CA SER A 39 -2.60 -3.90 1.95
C SER A 39 -3.46 -3.37 0.81
N ILE A 40 -3.49 -4.18 -0.25
CA ILE A 40 -4.51 -4.16 -1.29
C ILE A 40 -5.36 -5.42 -1.13
N TRP A 41 -6.68 -5.29 -1.24
CA TRP A 41 -7.61 -6.42 -1.18
C TRP A 41 -8.74 -6.30 -2.20
N PHE A 42 -9.40 -7.43 -2.49
CA PHE A 42 -10.66 -7.45 -3.22
C PHE A 42 -11.79 -6.88 -2.36
N ASP A 43 -12.30 -5.70 -2.70
CA ASP A 43 -13.25 -4.99 -1.84
C ASP A 43 -14.70 -5.47 -2.00
N LYS A 44 -15.07 -6.14 -3.09
CA LYS A 44 -16.43 -6.69 -3.22
C LYS A 44 -16.60 -8.08 -2.62
N ILE A 45 -15.51 -8.76 -2.27
CA ILE A 45 -15.55 -10.10 -1.68
C ILE A 45 -15.70 -9.98 -0.16
N PRO A 46 -16.65 -10.68 0.49
CA PRO A 46 -16.85 -10.60 1.94
C PRO A 46 -15.60 -10.90 2.78
N ASP A 47 -14.80 -11.89 2.36
CA ASP A 47 -13.55 -12.27 3.03
C ASP A 47 -12.45 -11.23 2.86
N LYS A 48 -12.61 -10.36 1.86
CA LYS A 48 -11.69 -9.26 1.54
C LYS A 48 -10.24 -9.73 1.44
N THR A 49 -10.05 -10.77 0.63
CA THR A 49 -8.76 -11.42 0.37
C THR A 49 -7.69 -10.39 0.01
N ILE A 50 -6.59 -10.41 0.76
CA ILE A 50 -5.41 -9.57 0.54
C ILE A 50 -4.65 -10.14 -0.67
N VAL A 51 -4.27 -9.25 -1.60
CA VAL A 51 -3.55 -9.59 -2.82
C VAL A 51 -2.18 -8.92 -2.90
N TRP A 52 -1.92 -7.96 -2.00
CA TRP A 52 -0.64 -7.32 -1.82
C TRP A 52 -0.56 -6.76 -0.42
N HIS A 53 0.62 -6.76 0.20
CA HIS A 53 0.86 -6.10 1.48
C HIS A 53 2.27 -5.51 1.55
N ALA A 54 2.44 -4.47 2.37
CA ALA A 54 3.75 -3.91 2.63
C ALA A 54 4.62 -4.95 3.37
N GLN A 55 5.74 -5.33 2.78
CA GLN A 55 6.72 -6.21 3.42
C GLN A 55 7.53 -5.42 4.45
N VAL A 56 7.36 -5.77 5.71
CA VAL A 56 7.99 -5.08 6.83
C VAL A 56 8.87 -5.98 7.66
N ASN A 57 10.02 -5.45 8.06
CA ASN A 57 10.94 -6.14 8.95
C ASN A 57 10.57 -5.84 10.42
N THR A 58 9.38 -6.29 10.83
CA THR A 58 8.92 -6.25 12.23
C THR A 58 8.73 -7.67 12.73
N THR A 59 8.83 -7.89 14.05
CA THR A 59 8.74 -9.23 14.67
C THR A 59 7.46 -9.98 14.29
N THR A 60 6.35 -9.27 14.11
CA THR A 60 5.03 -9.86 13.80
C THR A 60 4.61 -9.66 12.35
N GLY A 61 5.31 -8.81 11.58
CA GLY A 61 4.84 -8.35 10.27
C GLY A 61 3.60 -7.44 10.32
N LEU A 62 3.18 -7.00 11.52
CA LEU A 62 1.95 -6.23 11.74
C LEU A 62 2.22 -4.87 12.39
N PHE A 63 1.27 -3.95 12.20
CA PHE A 63 1.27 -2.58 12.68
C PHE A 63 0.31 -2.37 13.85
N LEU A 64 0.64 -1.41 14.71
CA LEU A 64 -0.20 -1.04 15.85
C LEU A 64 -1.36 -0.16 15.41
N ASP A 65 -2.43 -0.14 16.21
CA ASP A 65 -3.46 0.90 16.12
C ASP A 65 -2.81 2.30 16.19
N GLY A 66 -3.28 3.23 15.36
CA GLY A 66 -2.70 4.56 15.21
C GLY A 66 -1.52 4.65 14.23
N SER A 67 -1.01 3.53 13.71
CA SER A 67 0.01 3.55 12.64
C SER A 67 -0.53 4.28 11.42
N LYS A 68 0.34 5.01 10.70
CA LYS A 68 -0.08 5.95 9.66
C LYS A 68 0.74 5.77 8.39
N VAL A 69 0.07 5.70 7.24
CA VAL A 69 0.73 5.81 5.94
C VAL A 69 0.44 7.19 5.34
N THR A 70 1.50 7.88 4.92
CA THR A 70 1.43 9.23 4.36
C THR A 70 2.15 9.27 3.01
N LEU A 71 1.53 9.93 2.03
CA LEU A 71 2.19 10.23 0.76
C LEU A 71 3.09 11.47 0.92
N THR A 72 4.35 11.33 0.53
CA THR A 72 5.38 12.35 0.61
C THR A 72 6.05 12.51 -0.76
N ALA A 73 6.39 13.75 -1.12
CA ALA A 73 6.90 14.07 -2.45
C ALA A 73 8.25 13.38 -2.75
N ASN A 74 9.16 13.38 -1.79
CA ASN A 74 10.52 12.89 -1.96
C ASN A 74 10.76 11.47 -1.41
N ARG A 75 9.79 10.88 -0.71
CA ARG A 75 9.96 9.56 -0.05
C ARG A 75 8.84 8.58 -0.41
N GLY A 76 7.86 9.01 -1.20
CA GLY A 76 6.74 8.19 -1.63
C GLY A 76 5.79 7.90 -0.48
N LEU A 77 5.32 6.66 -0.37
CA LEU A 77 4.55 6.24 0.80
C LEU A 77 5.50 6.01 1.97
N VAL A 78 5.24 6.68 3.08
CA VAL A 78 5.97 6.51 4.34
C VAL A 78 4.99 6.00 5.38
N LEU A 79 5.29 4.82 5.93
CA LEU A 79 4.55 4.21 7.02
C LEU A 79 5.28 4.45 8.33
N THR A 80 4.57 5.00 9.31
CA THR A 80 5.09 5.22 10.66
C THR A 80 4.25 4.51 11.70
N ASP A 81 4.90 4.16 12.82
CA ASP A 81 4.22 3.79 14.04
C ASP A 81 3.48 5.00 14.67
N PRO A 82 2.71 4.81 15.75
CA PRO A 82 2.00 5.91 16.43
C PRO A 82 2.93 6.97 17.05
N ARG A 83 4.22 6.67 17.23
CA ARG A 83 5.24 7.59 17.76
C ARG A 83 5.99 8.34 16.65
N GLY A 84 5.70 8.04 15.39
CA GLY A 84 6.34 8.65 14.22
C GLY A 84 7.61 7.95 13.77
N GLN A 85 7.98 6.81 14.34
CA GLN A 85 9.10 6.00 13.85
C GLN A 85 8.72 5.39 12.50
N GLU A 86 9.59 5.54 11.50
CA GLU A 86 9.40 4.90 10.20
C GLU A 86 9.56 3.38 10.29
N LEU A 87 8.53 2.67 9.83
CA LEU A 87 8.49 1.22 9.76
C LEU A 87 8.75 0.70 8.35
N TRP A 88 8.34 1.48 7.34
CA TRP A 88 8.46 1.12 5.93
C TRP A 88 8.33 2.35 5.04
N ARG A 89 8.90 2.26 3.84
CA ARG A 89 8.61 3.20 2.76
C ARG A 89 8.67 2.53 1.40
N SER A 90 7.97 3.09 0.44
CA SER A 90 8.13 2.72 -0.98
C SER A 90 9.54 3.07 -1.47
N SER A 91 10.19 2.15 -2.16
CA SER A 91 11.49 2.38 -2.79
C SER A 91 11.33 3.19 -4.07
N LEU A 92 11.64 4.48 -4.01
CA LEU A 92 11.66 5.33 -5.20
C LEU A 92 12.99 5.17 -5.96
N PRO A 93 12.99 5.28 -7.30
CA PRO A 93 14.21 5.33 -8.08
C PRO A 93 15.02 6.58 -7.72
N PRO A 94 16.37 6.52 -7.79
CA PRO A 94 17.22 7.68 -7.62
C PRO A 94 16.95 8.65 -8.79
N SER A 95 16.06 9.61 -8.56
CA SER A 95 15.63 10.60 -9.56
C SER A 95 15.41 11.95 -8.88
N SER A 96 15.49 13.03 -9.65
CA SER A 96 15.13 14.38 -9.21
C SER A 96 13.62 14.63 -9.22
N VAL A 97 12.81 13.63 -9.55
CA VAL A 97 11.37 13.76 -9.78
C VAL A 97 10.60 13.44 -8.51
N ASN A 98 9.72 14.35 -8.11
CA ASN A 98 8.88 14.21 -6.93
C ASN A 98 7.61 13.42 -7.23
N VAL A 99 7.18 12.61 -6.25
CA VAL A 99 5.87 11.98 -6.22
C VAL A 99 4.80 13.07 -6.03
N SER A 100 3.81 13.06 -6.92
CA SER A 100 2.67 13.99 -6.86
C SER A 100 1.42 13.32 -6.31
N ARG A 101 1.14 12.08 -6.76
CA ARG A 101 -0.06 11.35 -6.36
C ARG A 101 0.13 9.84 -6.32
N GLY A 102 -0.72 9.18 -5.54
CA GLY A 102 -0.93 7.74 -5.60
C GLY A 102 -2.26 7.44 -6.31
N SER A 103 -2.31 6.36 -7.07
CA SER A 103 -3.51 5.90 -7.78
C SER A 103 -3.64 4.38 -7.68
N ILE A 104 -4.87 3.88 -7.54
CA ILE A 104 -5.19 2.45 -7.65
C ILE A 104 -6.05 2.22 -8.89
N THR A 105 -5.68 1.24 -9.70
CA THR A 105 -6.40 0.89 -10.93
C THR A 105 -7.42 -0.22 -10.69
N ASP A 106 -8.33 -0.43 -11.64
CA ASP A 106 -9.29 -1.54 -11.63
C ASP A 106 -8.61 -2.92 -11.86
N ALA A 107 -7.32 -2.94 -12.21
CA ALA A 107 -6.50 -4.16 -12.22
C ALA A 107 -5.88 -4.47 -10.85
N GLY A 108 -6.07 -3.61 -9.84
CA GLY A 108 -5.50 -3.78 -8.51
C GLY A 108 -4.05 -3.29 -8.36
N LYS A 109 -3.50 -2.62 -9.38
CA LYS A 109 -2.20 -1.96 -9.29
C LYS A 109 -2.33 -0.65 -8.51
N PHE A 110 -1.58 -0.52 -7.42
CA PHE A 110 -1.34 0.77 -6.78
C PHE A 110 -0.02 1.34 -7.29
N ALA A 111 -0.03 2.57 -7.78
CA ALA A 111 1.13 3.24 -8.35
C ALA A 111 1.34 4.63 -7.76
N LEU A 112 2.61 5.02 -7.62
CA LEU A 112 3.05 6.37 -7.31
C LEU A 112 3.52 7.04 -8.59
N LEU A 113 2.99 8.23 -8.86
CA LEU A 113 3.20 8.95 -10.11
C LEU A 113 3.93 10.28 -9.84
N SER A 114 4.79 10.64 -10.77
CA SER A 114 5.45 11.95 -10.85
C SER A 114 4.45 13.10 -11.05
N GLU A 115 4.94 14.33 -10.93
CA GLU A 115 4.17 15.56 -11.14
C GLU A 115 3.58 15.70 -12.55
N ASP A 116 4.34 15.33 -13.58
CA ASP A 116 3.86 15.26 -14.96
C ASP A 116 2.86 14.11 -15.21
N SER A 117 2.69 13.20 -14.24
CA SER A 117 1.84 12.00 -14.32
C SER A 117 2.22 11.00 -15.42
N GLU A 118 3.36 11.18 -16.08
CA GLU A 118 3.82 10.28 -17.15
C GLU A 118 4.73 9.17 -16.60
N THR A 119 5.42 9.42 -15.50
CA THR A 119 6.39 8.49 -14.93
C THR A 119 5.83 7.75 -13.71
N GLU A 120 5.77 6.42 -13.80
CA GLU A 120 5.55 5.55 -12.65
C GLU A 120 6.85 5.45 -11.84
N LEU A 121 6.83 5.99 -10.63
CA LEU A 121 7.99 6.01 -9.72
C LEU A 121 8.03 4.78 -8.82
N TRP A 122 6.90 4.14 -8.58
CA TRP A 122 6.79 2.90 -7.81
C TRP A 122 5.43 2.25 -8.06
N SER A 123 5.35 0.92 -8.06
CA SER A 123 4.07 0.23 -8.04
C SER A 123 4.09 -1.08 -7.26
N SER A 124 2.90 -1.48 -6.77
CA SER A 124 2.69 -2.78 -6.14
C SER A 124 2.96 -3.93 -7.12
N PHE A 125 2.71 -3.73 -8.41
CA PHE A 125 2.95 -4.76 -9.43
C PHE A 125 4.43 -5.07 -9.63
N ALA A 126 5.28 -4.03 -9.58
CA ALA A 126 6.73 -4.17 -9.62
C ALA A 126 7.34 -4.66 -8.28
N ASN A 127 6.54 -4.73 -7.22
CA ASN A 127 6.94 -5.17 -5.88
C ASN A 127 5.96 -6.23 -5.37
N PRO A 128 5.84 -7.40 -6.05
CA PRO A 128 4.87 -8.43 -5.69
C PRO A 128 5.10 -9.00 -4.28
N THR A 129 4.05 -9.55 -3.69
CA THR A 129 4.15 -10.41 -2.50
C THR A 129 4.02 -11.89 -2.87
N ASP A 130 2.92 -12.50 -2.48
CA ASP A 130 2.57 -13.92 -2.58
C ASP A 130 1.46 -14.19 -3.61
N THR A 131 0.85 -13.12 -4.16
CA THR A 131 -0.22 -13.20 -5.17
C THR A 131 0.17 -12.44 -6.43
N LEU A 132 -0.05 -13.06 -7.59
CA LEU A 132 0.05 -12.42 -8.90
C LEU A 132 -1.36 -12.11 -9.42
N LEU A 133 -1.61 -10.85 -9.77
CA LEU A 133 -2.90 -10.43 -10.36
C LEU A 133 -2.90 -10.52 -11.88
N PRO A 134 -4.08 -10.59 -12.53
CA PRO A 134 -4.16 -10.46 -13.98
C PRO A 134 -3.43 -9.19 -14.46
N THR A 135 -2.75 -9.28 -15.60
CA THR A 135 -1.93 -8.21 -16.20
C THR A 135 -0.66 -7.83 -15.42
N GLN A 136 -0.39 -8.44 -14.27
CA GLN A 136 0.88 -8.28 -13.58
C GLN A 136 1.97 -9.14 -14.22
N GLU A 137 3.05 -8.50 -14.63
CA GLU A 137 4.23 -9.20 -15.14
C GLU A 137 5.11 -9.68 -13.99
N LEU A 138 5.49 -10.96 -14.03
CA LEU A 138 6.45 -11.53 -13.09
C LEU A 138 7.86 -11.38 -13.67
N ASN A 139 8.60 -10.39 -13.17
CA ASN A 139 10.01 -10.24 -13.51
C ASN A 139 10.86 -11.19 -12.68
N LEU A 140 11.30 -12.29 -13.28
CA LEU A 140 12.29 -13.19 -12.69
C LEU A 140 13.65 -12.49 -12.69
N ILE A 141 14.16 -12.16 -11.50
CA ILE A 141 15.57 -11.79 -11.37
C ILE A 141 16.37 -13.05 -11.73
N LYS A 142 17.17 -12.99 -12.80
CA LYS A 142 18.16 -14.03 -13.11
C LYS A 142 19.11 -14.10 -11.91
N LEU A 143 19.03 -15.19 -11.14
CA LEU A 143 19.98 -15.53 -10.08
C LEU A 143 21.37 -15.77 -10.66
#